data_AF-A0A7J4AXS5-F1
#
_entry.id   AF-A0A7J4AXS5-F1
#
_cell.length_a   1.000
_cell.length_b   1.000
_cell.length_c   1.000
_cell.angle_alpha   90.00
_cell.angle_beta   90.00
_cell.angle_gamma   90.00
#
_symmetry.space_group_name_H-M   'P 1'
#
loop_
_entity.id
_entity.type
_entity.pdbx_description
1 polymer ?
#
loop_
_entity_poly.entity_id
_entity_poly.type
_entity_poly.pdbx_seq_one_letter_code
_entity_poly.pdbx_strand_id
1 'polypeptide(L)'
;MFMETTYMNTLRKELVETFQSSWETWRIRTVDSKMLRNYIIEAIRLCETSLPIDVKNRLKEAYENESREVAKEILSALLENVEVAEKEGRPICQDTGVLTFYIKRG
;
A
#
# COMPACT_ATOMS: atom_id res chain seq x y z
N MET A 1 26.31 -55.66 11.97
CA MET A 1 25.21 -55.15 11.12
C MET A 1 23.95 -54.94 11.97
N PHE A 2 23.98 -54.02 12.95
CA PHE A 2 22.82 -53.64 13.78
C PHE A 2 22.90 -52.17 14.29
N MET A 3 23.81 -51.36 13.72
CA MET A 3 24.04 -49.97 14.15
C MET A 3 23.33 -48.92 13.28
N GLU A 4 22.87 -49.26 12.08
CA GLU A 4 22.25 -48.30 11.15
C GLU A 4 20.78 -48.01 11.47
N THR A 5 20.03 -49.02 11.97
CA THR A 5 18.61 -48.87 12.28
C THR A 5 18.35 -47.95 13.47
N THR A 6 19.22 -47.94 14.48
CA THR A 6 19.07 -47.06 15.65
C THR A 6 19.34 -45.60 15.29
N TYR A 7 20.39 -45.32 14.51
CA TYR A 7 20.75 -43.96 14.08
C TYR A 7 19.66 -43.33 13.18
N MET A 8 19.13 -44.11 12.23
CA MET A 8 18.04 -43.66 11.35
C MET A 8 16.72 -43.42 12.11
N ASN A 9 16.45 -44.18 13.16
CA ASN A 9 15.27 -43.98 14.01
C ASN A 9 15.39 -42.73 14.89
N THR A 10 16.59 -42.40 15.38
CA THR A 10 16.85 -41.16 16.12
C THR A 10 16.73 -39.94 15.22
N LEU A 11 17.37 -39.95 14.03
CA LEU A 11 17.24 -38.86 13.05
C LEU A 11 15.78 -38.66 12.60
N ARG A 12 15.02 -39.75 12.43
CA ARG A 12 13.59 -39.66 12.09
C ARG A 12 12.76 -39.05 13.22
N LYS A 13 13.06 -39.35 14.48
CA LYS A 13 12.39 -38.71 15.62
C LYS A 13 12.74 -37.22 15.71
N GLU A 14 14.03 -36.87 15.61
CA GLU A 14 14.48 -35.48 15.63
C GLU A 14 13.88 -34.66 14.49
N LEU A 15 13.84 -35.22 13.26
CA LEU A 15 13.20 -34.59 12.09
C LEU A 15 11.69 -34.40 12.29
N VAL A 16 10.99 -35.37 12.87
CA VAL A 16 9.54 -35.26 13.13
C VAL A 16 9.25 -34.24 14.23
N GLU A 17 10.06 -34.18 15.28
CA GLU A 17 9.93 -33.21 16.38
C GLU A 17 10.29 -31.78 15.94
N THR A 18 11.32 -31.60 15.11
CA THR A 18 11.61 -30.29 14.47
C THR A 18 10.53 -29.89 13.46
N PHE A 19 9.95 -30.84 12.72
CA PHE A 19 8.81 -30.52 11.86
C PHE A 19 7.57 -30.12 12.67
N GLN A 20 7.23 -30.84 13.74
CA GLN A 20 6.04 -30.56 14.56
C GLN A 20 6.11 -29.19 15.27
N SER A 21 7.27 -28.83 15.85
CA SER A 21 7.48 -27.52 16.48
C SER A 21 7.37 -26.34 15.49
N SER A 22 7.63 -26.58 14.20
CA SER A 22 7.47 -25.58 13.14
C SER A 22 6.02 -25.22 12.84
N TRP A 23 5.04 -26.10 13.09
CA TRP A 23 3.62 -25.82 12.81
C TRP A 23 2.92 -25.08 13.95
N GLU A 24 3.46 -25.17 15.18
CA GLU A 24 2.87 -24.56 16.37
C GLU A 24 3.07 -23.02 16.44
N THR A 25 3.90 -22.45 15.56
CA THR A 25 4.18 -21.00 15.53
C THR A 25 3.43 -20.22 14.43
N TRP A 26 2.61 -20.88 13.60
CA TRP A 26 1.76 -20.19 12.62
C TRP A 26 0.58 -19.49 13.30
N ARG A 27 0.83 -18.24 13.74
CA ARG A 27 -0.23 -17.34 14.20
C ARG A 27 -1.05 -16.86 13.00
N ILE A 28 -2.16 -17.55 12.73
CA ILE A 28 -3.18 -17.09 11.80
C ILE A 28 -3.76 -15.78 12.36
N ARG A 29 -3.57 -14.68 11.62
CA ARG A 29 -4.21 -13.41 11.94
C ARG A 29 -5.54 -13.34 11.20
N THR A 30 -6.61 -13.14 11.94
CA THR A 30 -7.90 -12.78 11.37
C THR A 30 -7.92 -11.28 11.11
N VAL A 31 -8.40 -10.89 9.93
CA VAL A 31 -8.64 -9.49 9.57
C VAL A 31 -10.15 -9.27 9.58
N ASP A 32 -10.59 -8.32 10.39
CA ASP A 32 -12.00 -7.94 10.43
C ASP A 32 -12.42 -7.27 9.12
N SER A 33 -13.56 -7.71 8.58
CA SER A 33 -14.07 -7.22 7.28
C SER A 33 -14.49 -5.75 7.34
N LYS A 34 -15.01 -5.29 8.49
CA LYS A 34 -15.43 -3.90 8.68
C LYS A 34 -14.20 -2.99 8.76
N MET A 35 -13.17 -3.42 9.47
CA MET A 35 -11.88 -2.73 9.50
C MET A 35 -11.28 -2.60 8.09
N LEU A 36 -11.20 -3.69 7.33
CA LEU A 36 -10.69 -3.64 5.95
C LEU A 36 -11.50 -2.69 5.06
N ARG A 37 -12.83 -2.72 5.14
CA ARG A 37 -13.71 -1.81 4.41
C ARG A 37 -13.40 -0.34 4.72
N ASN A 38 -13.25 0.00 5.99
CA ASN A 38 -12.98 1.37 6.41
C ASN A 38 -11.61 1.86 5.88
N TYR A 39 -10.59 1.00 5.93
CA TYR A 39 -9.28 1.33 5.36
C TYR A 39 -9.33 1.54 3.85
N ILE A 40 -10.10 0.72 3.12
CA ILE A 40 -10.27 0.89 1.68
C ILE A 40 -10.99 2.20 1.36
N ILE A 41 -12.07 2.53 2.08
CA ILE A 41 -12.80 3.80 1.91
C ILE A 41 -11.87 4.99 2.13
N GLU A 42 -11.08 4.96 3.20
CA GLU A 42 -10.14 6.05 3.50
C GLU A 42 -9.01 6.13 2.47
N ALA A 43 -8.49 4.99 2.02
CA ALA A 43 -7.47 4.96 0.97
C ALA A 43 -7.99 5.59 -0.33
N ILE A 44 -9.21 5.25 -0.75
CA ILE A 44 -9.85 5.85 -1.93
C ILE A 44 -10.00 7.36 -1.72
N ARG A 45 -10.54 7.78 -0.58
CA ARG A 45 -10.71 9.21 -0.26
C ARG A 45 -9.38 9.96 -0.39
N LEU A 46 -8.30 9.44 0.17
CA LEU A 46 -6.97 10.06 0.10
C LEU A 46 -6.43 10.12 -1.33
N CYS A 47 -6.56 9.04 -2.10
CA CYS A 47 -6.13 8.99 -3.50
C CYS A 47 -6.86 10.00 -4.39
N GLU A 48 -8.14 10.24 -4.16
CA GLU A 48 -8.93 11.17 -4.97
C GLU A 48 -8.75 12.63 -4.55
N THR A 49 -8.47 12.90 -3.28
CA THR A 49 -8.53 14.27 -2.71
C THR A 49 -7.17 14.91 -2.46
N SER A 50 -6.08 14.13 -2.48
CA SER A 50 -4.75 14.65 -2.16
C SER A 50 -3.67 14.09 -3.07
N LEU A 51 -2.64 14.89 -3.33
CA LEU A 51 -1.46 14.46 -4.06
C LEU A 51 -0.30 14.14 -3.11
N PRO A 52 0.54 13.15 -3.44
CA PRO A 52 1.81 12.95 -2.77
C PRO A 52 2.65 14.23 -2.71
N ILE A 53 3.38 14.41 -1.61
CA ILE A 53 4.14 15.64 -1.35
C ILE A 53 5.20 15.92 -2.41
N ASP A 54 5.84 14.89 -2.95
CA ASP A 54 6.81 14.97 -4.02
C ASP A 54 6.17 15.49 -5.32
N VAL A 55 4.96 15.02 -5.66
CA VAL A 55 4.21 15.53 -6.81
C VAL A 55 3.83 16.99 -6.63
N LYS A 56 3.34 17.38 -5.43
CA LYS A 56 3.01 18.78 -5.12
C LYS A 56 4.23 19.70 -5.23
N ASN A 57 5.37 19.25 -4.73
CA ASN A 57 6.62 20.02 -4.81
C ASN A 57 7.07 20.18 -6.27
N ARG A 58 6.98 19.12 -7.08
CA ARG A 58 7.33 19.20 -8.51
C ARG A 58 6.39 20.11 -9.31
N LEU A 59 5.10 20.15 -8.98
CA LEU A 59 4.17 21.11 -9.59
C LEU A 59 4.52 22.55 -9.23
N LYS A 60 4.92 22.81 -7.98
CA LYS A 60 5.38 24.14 -7.53
C LYS A 60 6.68 24.55 -8.23
N GLU A 61 7.67 23.66 -8.26
CA GLU A 61 8.93 23.90 -8.98
C GLU A 61 8.68 24.17 -10.47
N ALA A 62 7.75 23.44 -11.11
CA ALA A 62 7.38 23.69 -12.49
C ALA A 62 6.76 25.09 -12.68
N TYR A 63 5.86 25.50 -11.79
CA TYR A 63 5.25 26.83 -11.81
C TYR A 63 6.28 27.96 -11.65
N GLU A 64 7.23 27.78 -10.73
CA GLU A 64 8.29 28.77 -10.45
C GLU A 64 9.25 28.94 -11.64
N ASN A 65 9.57 27.85 -12.34
CA ASN A 65 10.52 27.84 -13.45
C ASN A 65 9.89 28.08 -14.83
N GLU A 66 8.56 28.09 -14.94
CA GLU A 66 7.87 28.31 -16.22
C GLU A 66 7.98 29.78 -16.66
N SER A 67 8.31 29.95 -17.95
CA SER A 67 8.55 31.24 -18.60
C SER A 67 7.38 31.69 -19.47
N ARG A 68 6.56 30.74 -19.94
CA ARG A 68 5.39 31.03 -20.78
C ARG A 68 4.19 31.32 -19.90
N GLU A 69 3.67 32.54 -20.00
CA GLU A 69 2.54 33.03 -19.20
C GLU A 69 1.34 32.07 -19.21
N VAL A 70 0.92 31.64 -20.40
CA VAL A 70 -0.21 30.70 -20.55
C VAL A 70 0.02 29.37 -19.83
N ALA A 71 1.25 28.83 -19.87
CA ALA A 71 1.56 27.58 -19.18
C ALA A 71 1.61 27.78 -17.66
N LYS A 72 2.09 28.95 -17.22
CA LYS A 72 2.15 29.33 -15.82
C LYS A 72 0.76 29.50 -15.20
N GLU A 73 -0.18 30.10 -15.92
CA GLU A 73 -1.59 30.19 -15.51
C GLU A 73 -2.22 28.80 -15.33
N ILE A 74 -1.95 27.87 -16.24
CA ILE A 74 -2.44 26.48 -16.14
C ILE A 74 -1.85 25.80 -14.89
N LEU A 75 -0.56 25.96 -14.62
CA LEU A 75 0.08 25.40 -13.44
C LEU A 75 -0.49 26.01 -12.14
N SER A 76 -0.80 27.31 -12.14
CA SER A 76 -1.48 27.98 -11.02
C SER A 76 -2.85 27.36 -10.77
N ALA A 77 -3.65 27.17 -11.82
CA ALA A 77 -4.97 26.56 -11.69
C ALA A 77 -4.90 25.10 -11.18
N LEU A 78 -3.89 24.33 -11.61
CA LEU A 78 -3.66 22.98 -11.09
C LEU A 78 -3.33 23.00 -9.59
N LEU A 79 -2.46 23.91 -9.15
CA LEU A 79 -2.10 24.06 -7.74
C LEU A 79 -3.31 24.48 -6.89
N GLU A 80 -4.12 25.42 -7.37
CA GLU A 80 -5.37 25.84 -6.71
C GLU A 80 -6.37 24.69 -6.60
N ASN A 81 -6.57 23.92 -7.67
CA ASN A 81 -7.46 22.75 -7.65
C ASN A 81 -7.03 21.72 -6.60
N VAL A 82 -5.72 21.48 -6.46
CA VAL A 82 -5.19 20.57 -5.43
C VAL A 82 -5.50 21.10 -4.02
N GLU A 83 -5.34 22.40 -3.78
CA GLU A 83 -5.65 23.00 -2.47
C GLU A 83 -7.14 22.90 -2.14
N VAL A 84 -8.02 23.23 -3.09
CA VAL A 84 -9.47 23.15 -2.91
C VAL A 84 -9.91 21.70 -2.66
N ALA A 85 -9.40 20.75 -3.42
CA ALA A 85 -9.70 19.33 -3.24
C ALA A 85 -9.32 18.82 -1.85
N GLU A 86 -8.13 19.18 -1.35
CA GLU A 86 -7.65 18.79 -0.02
C GLU A 86 -8.51 19.42 1.09
N LYS A 87 -8.89 20.69 0.94
CA LYS A 87 -9.68 21.44 1.92
C LYS A 87 -11.14 20.98 1.98
N GLU A 88 -11.77 20.75 0.83
CA GLU A 88 -13.18 20.39 0.74
C GLU A 88 -13.43 18.89 0.79
N GLY A 89 -12.38 18.06 0.66
CA GLY A 89 -12.51 16.62 0.55
C GLY A 89 -13.23 16.18 -0.73
N ARG A 90 -13.09 16.95 -1.81
CA ARG A 90 -13.66 16.64 -3.13
C ARG A 90 -12.58 16.04 -4.05
N PRO A 91 -12.94 15.15 -4.99
CA PRO A 91 -11.98 14.64 -5.96
C PRO A 91 -11.30 15.78 -6.73
N ILE A 92 -9.98 15.68 -6.91
CA ILE A 92 -9.16 16.63 -7.68
C ILE A 92 -9.61 16.66 -9.15
N CYS A 93 -10.13 15.54 -9.66
CA CYS A 93 -10.57 15.36 -11.04
C CYS A 93 -12.02 14.86 -11.10
N GLN A 94 -12.72 15.19 -12.19
CA GLN A 94 -14.05 14.65 -12.49
C GLN A 94 -14.02 13.17 -12.85
N ASP A 95 -12.94 12.70 -13.46
CA ASP A 95 -12.67 11.30 -13.71
C ASP A 95 -11.81 10.73 -12.57
N THR A 96 -12.42 9.90 -11.73
CA THR A 96 -11.80 9.24 -10.56
C THR A 96 -11.11 7.93 -10.94
N GLY A 97 -11.00 7.63 -12.24
CA GLY A 97 -10.36 6.42 -12.74
C GLY A 97 -11.02 5.12 -12.31
N VAL A 98 -10.24 4.03 -12.39
CA VAL A 98 -10.67 2.67 -12.05
C VAL A 98 -9.94 2.19 -10.80
N LEU A 99 -10.71 1.84 -9.77
CA LEU A 99 -10.18 1.32 -8.52
C LEU A 99 -9.38 0.02 -8.75
N THR A 100 -8.07 0.09 -8.52
CA THR A 100 -7.14 -1.03 -8.70
C THR A 100 -6.38 -1.27 -7.40
N PHE A 101 -6.41 -2.51 -6.91
CA PHE A 101 -5.75 -2.89 -5.65
C PHE A 101 -4.75 -4.02 -5.87
N TYR A 102 -3.54 -3.84 -5.35
CA TYR A 102 -2.54 -4.90 -5.28
C TYR A 102 -2.51 -5.45 -3.86
N ILE A 103 -3.01 -6.68 -3.69
CA ILE A 103 -3.15 -7.31 -2.37
C ILE A 103 -2.11 -8.42 -2.24
N LYS A 104 -1.23 -8.30 -1.25
CA LYS A 104 -0.36 -9.40 -0.81
C LYS A 104 -0.90 -9.94 0.51
N ARG A 105 -1.27 -11.21 0.51
CA ARG A 105 -1.62 -11.95 1.73
C ARG A 105 -0.43 -12.87 2.09
N GLY A 106 0.01 -12.78 3.34
CA GLY A 106 1.08 -13.62 3.89
C GLY A 106 0.61 -15.02 4.28
#